data_AF-A0A0B6YBY4-F1
#
_entry.id   AF-A0A0B6YBY4-F1
#
_cell.length_a   1.000
_cell.length_b   1.000
_cell.length_c   1.000
_cell.angle_alpha   90.00
_cell.angle_beta   90.00
_cell.angle_gamma   90.00
#
_symmetry.space_group_name_H-M   'P 1'
#
loop_
_entity.id
_entity.type
_entity.pdbx_description
1 polymer ?
#
loop_
_entity_poly.entity_id
_entity_poly.type
_entity_poly.pdbx_seq_one_letter_code
_entity_poly.pdbx_strand_id
1 'polypeptide(L)' 'KSVVKVGILYKNDQFNRDELNNVEQFKQKFHSLAMTVVSFHQVDFTYDKAFLRQSVEECRQLLQIIIERHLTEKSK' A
#
# COMPACT_ATOMS: atom_id res chain seq x y z
N LYS A 1 -13.16 -2.49 -6.17
CA LYS A 1 -13.44 -1.25 -6.95
C LYS A 1 -12.52 -0.07 -6.60
N SER A 2 -11.83 -0.08 -5.45
CA SER A 2 -10.92 1.02 -5.01
C SER A 2 -9.63 1.14 -5.84
N VAL A 3 -9.03 0.02 -6.27
CA VAL A 3 -7.76 0.01 -7.04
C VAL A 3 -7.90 0.71 -8.40
N VAL A 4 -9.03 0.52 -9.08
CA VAL A 4 -9.29 1.14 -10.40
C VAL A 4 -9.41 2.67 -10.29
N LYS A 5 -10.00 3.18 -9.20
CA LYS A 5 -10.09 4.63 -8.95
C LYS A 5 -8.72 5.26 -8.68
N VAL A 6 -7.87 4.61 -7.88
CA VAL A 6 -6.50 5.08 -7.62
C VAL A 6 -5.69 5.15 -8.92
N GLY A 7 -5.80 4.14 -9.78
CA GLY A 7 -5.13 4.14 -11.08
C GLY A 7 -5.60 5.26 -12.02
N ILE A 8 -6.90 5.58 -12.03
CA ILE A 8 -7.45 6.68 -12.83
C ILE A 8 -7.03 8.05 -12.27
N LEU A 9 -6.99 8.22 -10.94
CA LEU A 9 -6.52 9.44 -10.29
C LEU A 9 -5.03 9.70 -10.55
N TYR A 10 -4.21 8.65 -10.49
CA TYR A 10 -2.80 8.72 -10.84
C TYR A 10 -2.58 9.16 -12.28
N LYS A 11 -3.43 8.68 -13.19
CA LYS A 11 -3.35 8.97 -14.63
C LYS A 11 -3.86 10.37 -15.01
N ASN A 12 -4.63 11.01 -14.13
CA ASN A 12 -5.23 12.33 -14.35
C ASN A 12 -4.50 13.46 -13.59
N ASP A 13 -3.29 13.22 -13.07
CA ASP A 13 -2.50 14.20 -12.29
C ASP A 13 -3.27 14.85 -11.12
N GLN A 14 -4.27 14.15 -10.56
CA GLN A 14 -5.07 14.69 -9.45
C GLN A 14 -4.42 14.50 -8.08
N PHE A 15 -3.22 13.92 -8.03
CA PHE A 15 -2.45 13.79 -6.80
C PHE A 15 -1.55 15.01 -6.61
N ASN A 16 -1.63 15.61 -5.42
CA ASN A 16 -0.65 16.60 -5.00
C ASN A 16 0.69 15.94 -4.62
N ARG A 17 1.69 16.78 -4.36
CA ARG A 17 3.06 16.35 -4.07
C ARG A 17 3.15 15.44 -2.83
N ASP A 18 2.33 15.67 -1.81
CA ASP A 18 2.27 14.83 -0.61
C ASP A 18 1.64 13.46 -0.90
N GLU A 19 0.60 13.41 -1.73
CA GLU A 19 -0.02 12.15 -2.14
C GLU A 19 0.90 11.32 -3.02
N LEU A 20 1.63 11.94 -3.94
CA LEU A 20 2.66 11.25 -4.73
C LEU A 20 3.76 10.66 -3.83
N ASN A 21 4.16 11.38 -2.78
CA ASN A 21 5.10 10.87 -1.79
C ASN A 21 4.53 9.65 -1.04
N ASN A 22 3.26 9.71 -0.63
CA ASN A 22 2.60 8.57 0.02
C ASN A 22 2.45 7.36 -0.91
N VAL A 23 2.16 7.59 -2.19
CA VAL A 23 2.10 6.53 -3.23
C VAL A 23 3.48 5.88 -3.40
N GLU A 24 4.55 6.66 -3.43
CA GLU A 24 5.91 6.14 -3.56
C GLU A 24 6.32 5.33 -2.31
N GLN A 25 6.02 5.85 -1.12
CA GLN A 25 6.24 5.10 0.14
C GLN A 25 5.46 3.78 0.18
N PHE A 26 4.20 3.78 -0.29
CA PHE A 26 3.41 2.56 -0.42
C PHE A 26 4.08 1.55 -1.36
N LYS A 27 4.53 1.98 -2.54
CA LYS A 27 5.22 1.10 -3.49
C LYS A 27 6.47 0.46 -2.87
N GLN A 28 7.30 1.25 -2.19
CA GLN A 28 8.52 0.76 -1.55
C GLN A 28 8.22 -0.26 -0.44
N LYS A 29 7.27 0.05 0.44
CA LYS A 29 6.85 -0.89 1.51
C LYS A 29 6.23 -2.16 0.96
N PHE A 30 5.37 -2.04 -0.06
CA PHE A 30 4.74 -3.19 -0.69
C PHE A 30 5.76 -4.10 -1.39
N HIS A 31 6.75 -3.50 -2.07
CA HIS A 31 7.85 -4.25 -2.67
C HIS A 31 8.68 -4.98 -1.61
N SER A 32 9.02 -4.31 -0.51
CA SER A 32 9.72 -4.92 0.61
C SER A 32 8.93 -6.09 1.21
N LEU A 33 7.63 -5.90 1.46
CA LEU A 33 6.73 -6.95 1.93
C LEU A 33 6.71 -8.16 0.98
N ALA A 34 6.63 -7.92 -0.34
CA ALA A 34 6.66 -8.99 -1.33
C ALA A 34 7.98 -9.78 -1.28
N MET A 35 9.12 -9.08 -1.17
CA MET A 35 10.41 -9.74 -0.97
C MET A 35 10.47 -10.54 0.34
N THR A 36 9.93 -10.00 1.43
CA THR A 36 9.90 -10.72 2.72
C THR A 36 9.03 -11.98 2.63
N VAL A 37 7.87 -11.93 1.98
CA VAL A 37 7.01 -13.11 1.78
C VAL A 37 7.74 -14.18 0.99
N VAL A 38 8.47 -13.79 -0.08
CA VAL A 38 9.29 -14.72 -0.86
C VAL A 38 10.41 -15.32 0.01
N SER A 39 11.11 -14.48 0.79
CA SER A 39 12.17 -14.92 1.69
C SER A 39 11.67 -15.90 2.75
N PHE A 40 10.52 -15.62 3.38
CA PHE A 40 9.89 -16.50 4.36
C PHE A 40 9.49 -17.87 3.81
N HIS A 41 9.25 -17.94 2.50
CA HIS A 41 9.00 -19.21 1.83
C HIS A 41 10.30 -19.94 1.43
N GLN A 42 11.34 -19.19 1.07
CA GLN A 42 12.60 -19.74 0.56
C GLN A 42 13.61 -20.12 1.66
N VAL A 43 13.49 -19.53 2.86
CA VAL A 43 14.46 -19.72 3.94
C VAL A 43 13.77 -20.30 5.18
N ASP A 44 14.20 -21.49 5.58
CA ASP A 44 13.65 -22.17 6.75
C ASP A 44 13.77 -21.34 8.03
N PHE A 45 12.78 -21.50 8.93
CA PHE A 45 12.72 -20.83 10.24
C PHE A 45 12.74 -19.29 10.24
N THR A 46 12.52 -18.63 9.10
CA THR A 46 12.47 -17.16 9.02
C THR A 46 11.05 -16.58 9.15
N TYR A 47 10.00 -17.40 9.04
CA TYR A 47 8.62 -16.94 9.08
C TYR A 47 8.27 -16.24 10.39
N ASP A 48 7.90 -14.96 10.29
CA ASP A 48 7.37 -14.15 11.38
C ASP A 48 5.97 -13.61 11.05
N LYS A 49 4.97 -14.17 11.73
CA LYS A 49 3.56 -13.77 11.60
C LYS A 49 3.30 -12.36 12.09
N ALA A 50 3.95 -11.93 13.18
CA ALA A 50 3.74 -10.60 13.74
C ALA A 50 4.30 -9.54 12.79
N PHE A 51 5.48 -9.77 12.24
CA PHE A 51 6.09 -8.92 11.21
C PHE A 51 5.20 -8.79 9.98
N LEU A 52 4.68 -9.91 9.44
CA LEU A 52 3.80 -9.86 8.27
C LEU A 52 2.51 -9.09 8.54
N ARG A 53 1.88 -9.34 9.70
CA ARG A 53 0.66 -8.64 10.08
C ARG A 53 0.90 -7.14 10.17
N GLN A 54 2.00 -6.73 10.80
CA GLN A 54 2.37 -5.32 10.92
C GLN A 54 2.64 -4.70 9.55
N SER A 55 3.42 -5.37 8.70
CA SER A 55 3.77 -4.87 7.37
C SER A 55 2.54 -4.71 6.46
N VAL A 56 1.58 -5.64 6.53
CA VAL A 56 0.31 -5.55 5.80
C VAL A 56 -0.55 -4.40 6.34
N GLU A 57 -0.59 -4.22 7.65
CA GLU A 57 -1.34 -3.14 8.29
C GLU A 57 -0.78 -1.75 7.91
N GLU A 58 0.54 -1.60 7.86
CA GLU A 58 1.20 -0.38 7.37
C GLU A 58 0.84 -0.08 5.90
N CYS A 59 0.83 -1.12 5.04
CA CYS A 59 0.39 -0.98 3.65
C CYS A 59 -1.09 -0.56 3.57
N ARG A 60 -1.95 -1.10 4.45
CA ARG A 60 -3.38 -0.75 4.52
C ARG A 60 -3.58 0.71 4.93
N GLN A 61 -2.81 1.20 5.92
CA GLN A 61 -2.87 2.58 6.40
C GLN A 61 -2.43 3.56 5.32
N LEU A 62 -1.32 3.27 4.62
CA LEU A 62 -0.88 4.10 3.50
C LEU A 62 -1.91 4.14 2.36
N LEU A 63 -2.51 3.00 2.03
CA LEU A 63 -3.61 2.97 1.06
C LEU A 63 -4.79 3.80 1.52
N GLN A 64 -5.17 3.75 2.81
CA GLN A 64 -6.24 4.58 3.35
C GLN A 64 -5.95 6.06 3.20
N ILE A 65 -4.74 6.52 3.53
CA ILE A 65 -4.34 7.93 3.39
C ILE A 65 -4.41 8.37 1.91
N ILE A 66 -3.95 7.53 0.99
CA ILE A 66 -3.97 7.82 -0.46
C ILE A 66 -5.40 7.94 -0.99
N ILE A 67 -6.33 7.11 -0.51
CA ILE A 67 -7.72 7.13 -0.98
C ILE A 67 -8.59 8.13 -0.23
N GLU A 68 -8.28 8.50 1.01
CA GLU A 68 -9.14 9.32 1.89
C GLU A 68 -9.52 10.66 1.25
N ARG A 69 -8.58 11.32 0.58
CA ARG A 69 -8.83 12.58 -0.14
C ARG A 69 -9.70 12.42 -1.40
N HIS A 70 -9.82 11.21 -1.93
CA HIS A 70 -10.47 10.91 -3.20
C HIS A 70 -11.74 10.06 -3.05
N LEU A 71 -12.09 9.67 -1.81
CA LEU A 71 -13.34 9.00 -1.50
C LEU A 71 -14.41 10.06 -1.21
N THR A 72 -15.22 10.38 -2.21
CA THR A 72 -16.54 10.97 -1.96
C THR A 72 -17.41 9.96 -1.20
N GLU A 73 -18.25 10.47 -0.28
CA GLU A 73 -18.97 9.82 0.85
C GLU A 73 -19.56 8.40 0.67
N LYS A 74 -19.66 7.88 -0.56
CA LYS A 74 -20.22 6.54 -0.85
C LYS A 74 -19.29 5.36 -0.58
N SER A 75 -18.04 5.58 -0.13
CA SER A 75 -17.04 4.51 0.01
C SER A 75 -16.50 4.33 1.44
N LYS A 76 -17.19 4.87 2.45
CA LYS A 76 -16.98 4.45 3.84
C LYS A 76 -17.52 3.04 4.07
#